data_AF-A0A2V8UZG2-F1
#
_entry.id   AF-A0A2V8UZG2-F1
#
_cell.length_a   1.000
_cell.length_b   1.000
_cell.length_c   1.000
_cell.angle_alpha   90.00
_cell.angle_beta   90.00
_cell.angle_gamma   90.00
#
_symmetry.space_group_name_H-M   'P 1'
#
loop_
_entity.id
_entity.type
_entity.pdbx_description
1 polymer ?
#
loop_
_entity_poly.entity_id
_entity_poly.type
_entity_poly.pdbx_seq_one_letter_code
_entity_poly.pdbx_strand_id
1 'polypeptide(L)' 'FRDSIGRTDLPGGDGRQILRSIHDKLLPLPDETIVIPGHGESTTIGREKQFNYFLQRLSRS' A
#
# COMPACT_ATOMS: atom_id res chain seq x y z
N PHE A 1 -4.47 -3.44 6.34
CA PHE A 1 -3.14 -3.98 6.66
C PHE A 1 -2.25 -2.77 6.88
N ARG A 2 -1.90 -2.49 8.13
CA ARG A 2 -0.95 -1.43 8.46
C ARG A 2 0.46 -1.97 8.18
N ASP A 3 1.28 -1.18 7.48
CA ASP A 3 2.67 -1.52 7.13
C ASP A 3 2.83 -2.75 6.20
N SER A 4 1.79 -3.17 5.47
CA SER A 4 1.88 -4.21 4.41
C SER A 4 0.70 -4.15 3.42
N ILE A 5 0.57 -5.13 2.50
CA ILE A 5 -0.41 -5.14 1.41
C ILE A 5 -1.29 -6.40 1.42
N GLY A 6 -2.37 -6.39 0.62
CA GLY A 6 -3.19 -7.59 0.39
C GLY A 6 -2.39 -8.70 -0.31
N ARG A 7 -2.73 -9.96 0.00
CA ARG A 7 -2.05 -11.13 -0.59
C ARG A 7 -2.31 -11.21 -2.10
N THR A 8 -1.33 -11.68 -2.86
CA THR A 8 -1.40 -11.82 -4.32
C THR A 8 -1.04 -13.22 -4.83
N ASP A 9 -0.92 -14.18 -3.91
CA ASP A 9 -0.54 -15.58 -4.16
C ASP A 9 -1.72 -16.52 -4.47
N LEU A 10 -2.96 -16.02 -4.38
CA LEU A 10 -4.16 -16.77 -4.72
C LEU A 10 -4.50 -16.69 -6.22
N PRO A 11 -5.33 -17.61 -6.76
CA PRO A 11 -5.82 -17.53 -8.12
C PRO A 11 -6.41 -16.15 -8.45
N GLY A 12 -5.92 -15.53 -9.52
CA GLY A 12 -6.30 -14.17 -9.94
C GLY A 12 -5.53 -13.03 -9.26
N GLY A 13 -4.64 -13.32 -8.32
CA GLY A 13 -3.75 -12.32 -7.72
C GLY A 13 -2.60 -11.91 -8.64
N ASP A 14 -2.22 -10.62 -8.59
CA ASP A 14 -1.05 -10.09 -9.31
C ASP A 14 -0.31 -9.06 -8.45
N GLY A 15 0.89 -9.44 -8.00
CA GLY A 15 1.78 -8.61 -7.20
C GLY A 15 2.23 -7.32 -7.89
N ARG A 16 2.40 -7.33 -9.21
CA ARG A 16 2.77 -6.11 -9.96
C ARG A 16 1.58 -5.19 -10.14
N GLN A 17 0.39 -5.75 -10.32
CA GLN A 17 -0.84 -4.96 -10.47
C GLN A 17 -1.21 -4.25 -9.17
N ILE A 18 -1.11 -4.92 -8.02
CA ILE A 18 -1.44 -4.29 -6.73
C ILE A 18 -0.45 -3.15 -6.42
N LEU A 19 0.85 -3.35 -6.66
CA LEU A 19 1.86 -2.32 -6.43
C LEU A 19 1.67 -1.10 -7.34
N ARG A 20 1.36 -1.32 -8.63
CA ARG A 20 1.01 -0.23 -9.55
C ARG A 20 -0.24 0.52 -9.10
N SER A 21 -1.29 -0.20 -8.69
CA SER A 21 -2.52 0.41 -8.19
C SER A 21 -2.27 1.27 -6.97
N ILE A 22 -1.47 0.79 -6.01
CA ILE A 22 -1.11 1.56 -4.82
C ILE A 22 -0.32 2.81 -5.20
N HIS A 23 0.69 2.67 -6.07
CA HIS A 23 1.51 3.78 -6.54
C HIS A 23 0.70 4.87 -7.25
N ASP A 24 -0.17 4.47 -8.18
CA ASP A 24 -0.87 5.43 -9.05
C ASP A 24 -2.12 6.03 -8.41
N LYS A 25 -2.71 5.35 -7.41
CA LYS A 25 -4.00 5.76 -6.82
C LYS A 25 -3.89 6.22 -5.38
N LEU A 26 -3.01 5.62 -4.57
CA LEU A 26 -2.94 5.90 -3.14
C LEU A 26 -1.78 6.82 -2.77
N LEU A 27 -0.57 6.58 -3.31
CA LEU A 27 0.60 7.41 -2.99
C LEU A 27 0.50 8.90 -3.39
N PRO A 28 -0.29 9.31 -4.40
CA PRO A 28 -0.49 10.72 -4.71
C PRO A 28 -1.38 11.46 -3.70
N LEU A 29 -2.05 10.74 -2.80
CA LEU A 29 -2.92 11.36 -1.80
C LEU A 29 -2.10 12.07 -0.71
N PRO A 30 -2.67 13.09 -0.04
CA PRO A 30 -2.03 13.76 1.09
C PRO A 30 -1.67 12.80 2.23
N ASP A 31 -0.61 13.08 2.96
CA ASP A 31 -0.06 12.18 3.99
C ASP A 31 -1.00 11.97 5.17
N GLU A 32 -1.83 12.96 5.47
CA GLU A 32 -2.89 12.93 6.49
C GLU A 32 -4.12 12.10 6.09
N THR A 33 -4.20 11.65 4.83
CA THR A 33 -5.30 10.83 4.36
C THR A 33 -5.38 9.53 5.16
N ILE A 34 -6.52 9.32 5.83
CA ILE A 34 -6.79 8.11 6.61
C ILE A 34 -7.13 6.96 5.65
N VAL A 35 -6.42 5.85 5.81
CA VAL A 35 -6.69 4.59 5.10
C VAL A 35 -7.45 3.67 6.05
N ILE A 36 -8.67 3.30 5.66
CA ILE A 36 -9.53 2.36 6.37
C ILE A 36 -9.52 1.04 5.58
N PRO A 37 -8.69 0.05 5.94
CA PRO A 37 -8.58 -1.19 5.19
C PRO A 37 -9.75 -2.14 5.51
N GLY A 38 -10.03 -3.07 4.59
CA GLY A 38 -11.00 -4.14 4.87
C GLY A 38 -10.57 -5.10 5.99
N HIS A 39 -9.28 -5.16 6.34
CA HIS A 39 -8.74 -5.98 7.43
C HIS A 39 -7.57 -5.27 8.14
N GLY A 40 -7.48 -5.45 9.46
CA GLY A 40 -6.45 -4.86 10.33
C GLY A 40 -6.77 -3.42 10.74
N GLU A 41 -5.82 -2.79 11.44
CA GLU A 41 -5.98 -1.42 11.94
C GLU A 41 -5.94 -0.37 10.82
N SER A 42 -6.60 0.78 11.06
CA SER A 42 -6.50 1.96 10.20
C SER A 42 -5.08 2.55 10.20
N THR A 43 -4.74 3.32 9.19
CA THR A 43 -3.41 3.92 9.00
C THR A 43 -3.54 5.25 8.25
N THR A 44 -2.42 5.88 7.90
CA THR A 44 -2.41 7.07 7.02
C THR A 44 -1.47 6.85 5.85
N ILE A 45 -1.66 7.59 4.75
CA ILE A 45 -0.76 7.53 3.59
C ILE A 45 0.68 7.87 3.97
N GLY A 46 0.89 8.88 4.83
CA GLY A 46 2.22 9.24 5.32
C GLY A 46 2.88 8.10 6.09
N ARG A 47 2.14 7.41 6.96
CA ARG A 47 2.66 6.23 7.68
C ARG A 47 3.05 5.13 6.69
N GLU A 48 2.18 4.80 5.74
CA GLU A 48 2.46 3.73 4.79
C GLU A 48 3.68 4.05 3.90
N LYS A 49 3.84 5.29 3.44
CA LYS A 49 5.06 5.73 2.74
C LYS A 49 6.32 5.52 3.58
N GLN A 50 6.25 5.81 4.87
CA GLN A 50 7.40 5.75 5.78
C GLN A 50 7.74 4.32 6.22
N PHE A 51 6.75 3.45 6.47
CA PHE A 51 6.98 2.18 7.17
C PHE A 51 6.60 0.92 6.38
N ASN A 52 5.81 1.03 5.32
CA ASN A 52 5.41 -0.14 4.56
C ASN A 52 6.59 -0.68 3.73
N TYR A 53 7.05 -1.88 4.07
CA TYR A 53 8.19 -2.54 3.42
C TYR A 53 8.05 -2.64 1.90
N PHE A 54 6.84 -2.89 1.40
CA PHE A 54 6.59 -3.01 -0.04
C PHE A 54 6.74 -1.67 -0.77
N LEU A 55 6.37 -0.57 -0.11
CA LEU A 55 6.41 0.78 -0.69
C LEU A 55 7.82 1.39 -0.64
N GLN A 56 8.58 1.13 0.42
CA GLN A 56 9.98 1.53 0.51
C GLN A 56 10.86 0.93 -0.61
N ARG A 57 10.43 -0.19 -1.21
CA ARG A 57 11.12 -0.83 -2.34
C ARG A 57 10.69 -0.28 -3.70
N LEU A 58 9.57 0.45 -3.80
CA LEU A 58 9.12 1.08 -5.04
C LEU A 58 9.90 2.37 -5.35
N SER A 59 10.27 3.14 -4.32
CA SER A 59 10.92 4.45 -4.46
C SER A 59 12.43 4.39 -4.75
N ARG A 60 13.01 3.21 -4.90
CA ARG A 60 14.45 2.98 -5.17
C ARG A 60 14.75 2.63 -6.65
N SER A 61 13.83 2.95 -7.56
CA SER A 61 13.94 2.65 -8.99
C SER A 61 14.15 3.91 -9.81
#